data_AF-A0A815Q1R9-F1
#
_entry.id   AF-A0A815Q1R9-F1
#
_cell.length_a   1.000
_cell.length_b   1.000
_cell.length_c   1.000
_cell.angle_alpha   90.00
_cell.angle_beta   90.00
_cell.angle_gamma   90.00
#
_symmetry.space_group_name_H-M   'P 1'
#
loop_
_entity.id
_entity.type
_entity.pdbx_description
1 polymer ?
#
loop_
_entity_poly.entity_id
_entity_poly.type
_entity_poly.pdbx_seq_one_letter_code
_entity_poly.pdbx_strand_id
1 'polypeptide(L)'
;MSEAKNISLTEEQRSHKEGIAQDYHNTTKKIKENSVKVIDEIKTAADNGNETKIEEHWHKYREYVKQENEVRETFLDEFEKKFIASQRARLVLAANESQGRGESRNQSAGCLLDTVLLDDK
;
A
#
# COMPACT_ATOMS: atom_id res chain seq x y z
N MET A 1 -17.90 -14.83 -16.34
CA MET A 1 -17.76 -13.62 -15.51
C MET A 1 -17.86 -14.06 -14.07
N SER A 2 -16.82 -13.87 -13.24
CA SER A 2 -16.82 -14.36 -11.84
C SER A 2 -17.79 -13.54 -10.97
N GLU A 3 -18.54 -14.23 -10.09
CA GLU A 3 -19.54 -13.65 -9.17
C GLU A 3 -18.93 -12.68 -8.13
N ALA A 4 -17.61 -12.67 -7.97
CA ALA A 4 -16.88 -11.84 -7.00
C ALA A 4 -16.86 -10.33 -7.31
N LYS A 5 -17.11 -9.91 -8.56
CA LYS A 5 -16.96 -8.51 -8.98
C LYS A 5 -18.14 -7.58 -8.61
N ASN A 6 -19.30 -8.13 -8.24
CA ASN A 6 -20.46 -7.30 -7.89
C ASN A 6 -20.55 -7.09 -6.38
N ILE A 7 -19.76 -6.15 -5.87
CA ILE A 7 -19.95 -5.58 -4.53
C ILE A 7 -20.79 -4.32 -4.68
N SER A 8 -22.07 -4.39 -4.31
CA SER A 8 -22.92 -3.21 -4.27
C SER A 8 -22.48 -2.33 -3.10
N LEU A 9 -21.93 -1.16 -3.41
CA LEU A 9 -21.57 -0.13 -2.44
C LEU A 9 -22.63 0.97 -2.43
N THR A 10 -22.94 1.48 -1.24
CA THR A 10 -23.71 2.73 -1.12
C THR A 10 -22.85 3.91 -1.59
N GLU A 11 -23.50 5.04 -1.89
CA GLU A 11 -22.79 6.28 -2.22
C GLU A 11 -21.82 6.70 -1.10
N GLU A 12 -22.25 6.56 0.16
CA GLU A 12 -21.41 6.82 1.33
C GLU A 12 -20.17 5.91 1.36
N GLN A 13 -20.34 4.61 1.06
CA GLN A 13 -19.22 3.65 1.03
C GLN A 13 -18.26 3.92 -0.13
N ARG A 14 -18.76 4.39 -1.28
CA ARG A 14 -17.93 4.78 -2.42
C ARG A 14 -17.11 6.03 -2.10
N SER A 15 -17.75 7.07 -1.58
CA SER A 15 -17.08 8.31 -1.18
C SER A 15 -16.05 8.07 -0.05
N HIS A 16 -16.38 7.22 0.93
CA HIS A 16 -15.41 6.80 1.97
C HIS A 16 -14.21 6.09 1.36
N LYS A 17 -14.43 5.14 0.44
CA LYS A 17 -13.35 4.44 -0.27
C LYS A 17 -12.44 5.42 -1.00
N GLU A 18 -13.01 6.32 -1.79
CA GLU A 18 -12.25 7.29 -2.60
C GLU A 18 -11.42 8.23 -1.71
N GLY A 19 -11.99 8.73 -0.60
CA GLY A 19 -11.28 9.57 0.36
C GLY A 19 -10.09 8.86 0.98
N ILE A 20 -10.28 7.64 1.47
CA ILE A 20 -9.21 6.81 2.05
C ILE A 20 -8.14 6.47 0.99
N ALA A 21 -8.53 6.22 -0.27
CA ALA A 21 -7.60 5.98 -1.38
C ALA A 21 -6.70 7.20 -1.65
N GLN A 22 -7.31 8.39 -1.73
CA GLN A 22 -6.64 9.65 -1.98
C GLN A 22 -5.64 9.96 -0.87
N ASP A 23 -6.06 9.80 0.39
CA ASP A 23 -5.24 10.06 1.56
C ASP A 23 -4.08 9.05 1.68
N TYR A 24 -4.32 7.78 1.36
CA TYR A 24 -3.29 6.76 1.28
C TYR A 24 -2.25 7.12 0.23
N HIS A 25 -2.69 7.51 -0.96
CA HIS A 25 -1.82 7.91 -2.06
C HIS A 25 -0.96 9.12 -1.69
N ASN A 26 -1.58 10.17 -1.12
CA ASN A 26 -0.87 11.38 -0.70
C ASN A 26 0.18 11.08 0.38
N THR A 27 -0.17 10.26 1.35
CA THR A 27 0.71 9.89 2.47
C THR A 27 1.88 9.04 1.99
N THR A 28 1.61 7.99 1.23
CA THR A 28 2.66 7.09 0.71
C THR A 28 3.54 7.75 -0.33
N LYS A 29 3.02 8.68 -1.14
CA LYS A 29 3.82 9.47 -2.08
C LYS A 29 4.94 10.23 -1.37
N LYS A 30 4.63 10.89 -0.25
CA LYS A 30 5.63 11.62 0.56
C LYS A 30 6.70 10.70 1.12
N ILE A 31 6.31 9.53 1.62
CA ILE A 31 7.25 8.52 2.16
C ILE A 31 8.17 8.03 1.04
N LYS A 32 7.63 7.72 -0.14
CA LYS A 32 8.40 7.29 -1.32
C LYS A 32 9.35 8.37 -1.84
N GLU A 33 8.91 9.62 -1.92
CA GLU A 33 9.76 10.74 -2.32
C GLU A 33 10.95 10.91 -1.37
N ASN A 34 10.75 10.69 -0.07
CA ASN A 34 11.84 10.76 0.90
C ASN A 34 12.75 9.52 0.87
N SER A 35 12.19 8.32 0.67
CA SER A 35 12.98 7.09 0.58
C SER A 35 13.90 7.10 -0.65
N VAL A 36 13.44 7.64 -1.79
CA VAL A 36 14.26 7.82 -3.00
C VAL A 36 15.46 8.74 -2.72
N LYS A 37 15.25 9.86 -2.02
CA LYS A 37 16.37 10.76 -1.64
C LYS A 37 17.40 10.06 -0.78
N VAL A 38 16.97 9.24 0.18
CA VAL A 38 17.90 8.47 1.02
C VAL A 38 18.64 7.40 0.22
N ILE A 39 18.00 6.77 -0.77
CA ILE A 39 18.70 5.84 -1.68
C ILE A 39 19.82 6.57 -2.45
N ASP A 40 19.57 7.79 -2.93
CA ASP A 40 20.60 8.61 -3.59
C ASP A 40 21.75 8.97 -2.64
N GLU A 41 21.44 9.23 -1.35
CA GLU A 41 22.45 9.45 -0.31
C GLU A 41 23.29 8.19 -0.02
N ILE A 42 22.66 7.01 0.05
CA ILE A 42 23.36 5.72 0.20
C ILE A 42 24.30 5.50 -0.98
N LYS A 43 23.82 5.72 -2.21
CA LYS A 43 24.62 5.58 -3.42
C LYS A 43 25.83 6.53 -3.39
N THR A 44 25.61 7.79 -3.03
CA THR A 44 26.68 8.78 -2.90
C THR A 44 27.70 8.37 -1.83
N ALA A 45 27.25 7.82 -0.69
CA ALA A 45 28.15 7.33 0.35
C ALA A 45 28.96 6.11 -0.11
N ALA A 46 28.35 5.19 -0.86
CA ALA A 46 28.99 4.02 -1.45
C ALA A 46 30.04 4.40 -2.50
N ASP A 47 29.72 5.35 -3.40
CA ASP A 47 30.66 5.85 -4.41
C ASP A 47 31.91 6.50 -3.76
N ASN A 48 31.76 7.05 -2.55
CA ASN A 48 32.84 7.64 -1.77
C ASN A 48 33.54 6.64 -0.80
N GLY A 49 33.12 5.37 -0.76
CA GLY A 49 33.65 4.37 0.17
C GLY A 49 33.45 4.70 1.65
N ASN A 50 32.41 5.47 2.00
CA ASN A 50 32.14 5.90 3.37
C ASN A 50 31.13 4.98 4.07
N GLU A 51 31.64 3.85 4.60
CA GLU A 51 30.85 2.83 5.29
C GLU A 51 29.97 3.38 6.42
N THR A 52 30.47 4.34 7.21
CA THR A 52 29.69 4.95 8.30
C THR A 52 28.44 5.66 7.77
N LYS A 53 28.58 6.44 6.69
CA LYS A 53 27.43 7.10 6.07
C LYS A 53 26.47 6.12 5.41
N ILE A 54 26.99 5.05 4.80
CA ILE A 54 26.14 3.98 4.23
C ILE A 54 25.22 3.42 5.30
N GLU A 55 25.77 3.05 6.47
CA GLU A 55 24.97 2.51 7.59
C GLU A 55 23.95 3.55 8.12
N GLU A 56 24.36 4.81 8.30
CA GLU A 56 23.45 5.88 8.73
C GLU A 56 22.25 6.07 7.77
N HIS A 57 22.51 6.13 6.46
CA HIS A 57 21.45 6.30 5.47
C HIS A 57 20.63 5.01 5.30
N TRP A 58 21.24 3.83 5.44
CA TRP A 58 20.54 2.54 5.45
C TRP A 58 19.52 2.45 6.59
N HIS A 59 19.89 2.89 7.81
CA HIS A 59 18.96 2.97 8.92
C HIS A 59 17.76 3.88 8.61
N LYS A 60 17.99 5.06 8.05
CA LYS A 60 16.92 5.98 7.63
C LYS A 60 16.01 5.35 6.57
N TYR A 61 16.58 4.65 5.59
CA TYR A 61 15.80 3.94 4.57
C TYR A 61 14.88 2.89 5.19
N ARG A 62 15.37 2.10 6.16
CA ARG A 62 14.55 1.12 6.87
C ARG A 62 13.40 1.76 7.66
N GLU A 63 13.62 2.92 8.27
CA GLU A 63 12.54 3.66 8.93
C GLU A 63 11.44 4.08 7.95
N TYR A 64 11.79 4.51 6.74
CA TYR A 64 10.78 4.81 5.71
C TYR A 64 10.01 3.58 5.24
N VAL A 65 10.68 2.43 5.08
CA VAL A 65 10.01 1.16 4.76
C VAL A 65 9.05 0.75 5.86
N LYS A 66 9.45 0.94 7.13
CA LYS A 66 8.58 0.67 8.28
C LYS A 66 7.36 1.61 8.29
N GLN A 67 7.57 2.91 8.08
CA GLN A 67 6.48 3.89 7.99
C GLN A 67 5.50 3.57 6.85
N GLU A 68 5.99 3.13 5.68
CA GLU A 68 5.11 2.73 4.58
C GLU A 68 4.21 1.56 4.96
N ASN A 69 4.74 0.58 5.70
CA ASN A 69 3.95 -0.56 6.19
C ASN A 69 2.94 -0.16 7.27
N GLU A 70 3.32 0.70 8.21
CA GLU A 70 2.42 1.21 9.26
C GLU A 70 1.27 2.03 8.67
N VAL A 71 1.57 2.90 7.70
CA VAL A 71 0.55 3.67 6.95
C VAL A 71 -0.36 2.69 6.23
N ARG A 72 0.20 1.72 5.51
CA ARG A 72 -0.59 0.70 4.82
C ARG A 72 -1.57 0.01 5.77
N GLU A 73 -1.11 -0.55 6.89
CA GLU A 73 -1.98 -1.21 7.88
C GLU A 73 -3.07 -0.28 8.42
N THR A 74 -2.72 0.97 8.76
CA THR A 74 -3.69 1.96 9.24
C THR A 74 -4.79 2.21 8.20
N PHE A 75 -4.41 2.38 6.94
CA PHE A 75 -5.36 2.67 5.86
C PHE A 75 -6.25 1.47 5.52
N LEU A 76 -5.79 0.24 5.74
CA LEU A 76 -6.63 -0.96 5.65
C LEU A 76 -7.70 -0.97 6.73
N ASP A 77 -7.30 -0.70 7.97
CA ASP A 77 -8.24 -0.66 9.08
C ASP A 77 -9.30 0.43 8.84
N GLU A 78 -8.89 1.63 8.40
CA GLU A 78 -9.82 2.72 8.06
C GLU A 78 -10.71 2.38 6.87
N PHE A 79 -10.16 1.73 5.85
CA PHE A 79 -10.90 1.28 4.68
C PHE A 79 -12.01 0.32 5.12
N GLU A 80 -11.70 -0.72 5.89
CA GLU A 80 -12.65 -1.76 6.26
C GLU A 80 -13.78 -1.31 7.20
N LYS A 81 -13.62 -0.22 7.97
CA LYS A 81 -14.59 0.24 8.98
C LYS A 81 -16.02 0.41 8.46
N LYS A 82 -16.19 0.88 7.23
CA LYS A 82 -17.52 1.15 6.63
C LYS A 82 -18.13 -0.05 5.91
N PHE A 83 -17.40 -1.17 5.79
CA PHE A 83 -17.86 -2.37 5.10
C PHE A 83 -18.34 -3.41 6.10
N ILE A 84 -19.44 -4.09 5.78
CA ILE A 84 -19.90 -5.25 6.54
C ILE A 84 -19.06 -6.49 6.22
N ALA A 85 -19.10 -7.51 7.08
CA ALA A 85 -18.28 -8.73 6.95
C ALA A 85 -18.39 -9.39 5.56
N SER A 86 -19.59 -9.45 4.97
CA SER A 86 -19.80 -10.03 3.64
C SER A 86 -19.19 -9.20 2.51
N GLN A 87 -19.15 -7.86 2.65
CA GLN A 87 -18.46 -6.97 1.70
C GLN A 87 -16.94 -7.12 1.83
N ARG A 88 -16.41 -7.18 3.06
CA ARG A 88 -14.97 -7.43 3.31
C ARG A 88 -14.52 -8.77 2.73
N ALA A 89 -15.28 -9.84 2.96
CA ALA A 89 -14.99 -11.15 2.39
C ALA A 89 -14.94 -11.12 0.85
N ARG A 90 -15.87 -10.41 0.20
CA ARG A 90 -15.85 -10.23 -1.26
C ARG A 90 -14.67 -9.39 -1.74
N LEU A 91 -14.29 -8.34 -1.02
CA LEU A 91 -13.11 -7.54 -1.32
C LEU A 91 -11.83 -8.37 -1.25
N VAL A 92 -11.70 -9.22 -0.24
CA VAL A 92 -10.57 -10.17 -0.10
C VAL A 92 -10.55 -11.19 -1.23
N LEU A 93 -11.69 -11.77 -1.60
CA LEU A 93 -11.79 -12.71 -2.71
C LEU A 93 -11.46 -12.04 -4.05
N ALA A 94 -12.00 -10.85 -4.31
CA ALA A 94 -11.70 -10.07 -5.52
C ALA A 94 -10.22 -9.67 -5.57
N ALA A 95 -9.62 -9.28 -4.44
CA ALA A 95 -8.20 -9.03 -4.34
C ALA A 95 -7.41 -10.28 -4.75
N ASN A 96 -7.66 -11.43 -4.13
CA ASN A 96 -7.01 -12.69 -4.45
C ASN A 96 -7.19 -13.13 -5.92
N GLU A 97 -8.39 -12.95 -6.50
CA GLU A 97 -8.64 -13.27 -7.91
C GLU A 97 -7.81 -12.39 -8.87
N SER A 98 -7.64 -11.11 -8.55
CA SER A 98 -6.78 -10.22 -9.35
C SER A 98 -5.30 -10.65 -9.31
N GLN A 99 -4.86 -11.19 -8.16
CA GLN A 99 -3.48 -11.68 -7.94
C GLN A 99 -3.28 -13.08 -8.52
N GLY A 100 -4.37 -13.77 -8.86
CA GLY A 100 -4.41 -15.09 -9.50
C GLY A 100 -3.83 -15.16 -10.92
N ARG A 101 -3.24 -14.07 -11.43
CA ARG A 101 -2.32 -14.10 -12.59
C ARG A 101 -0.86 -14.39 -12.20
N GLY A 102 -0.66 -15.31 -11.24
CA GLY A 102 0.55 -16.13 -11.19
C GLY A 102 1.77 -15.60 -10.45
N GLU A 103 1.64 -14.83 -9.36
CA GLU A 103 2.80 -14.59 -8.48
C GLU A 103 2.48 -14.83 -6.99
N SER A 104 3.02 -15.94 -6.48
CA SER A 104 3.10 -16.27 -5.06
C SER A 104 4.06 -15.32 -4.34
N ARG A 105 3.59 -14.12 -3.97
CA ARG A 105 4.32 -13.23 -3.05
C ARG A 105 3.35 -12.52 -2.11
N ASN A 106 3.29 -13.00 -0.86
CA ASN A 106 2.70 -12.36 0.32
C ASN A 106 1.31 -11.74 0.13
N GLN A 107 0.27 -12.48 0.56
CA GLN A 107 -1.08 -11.97 0.87
C GLN A 107 -1.05 -11.02 2.09
N SER A 108 -0.21 -10.00 2.04
CA SER A 108 -0.26 -8.91 3.00
C SER A 108 -1.50 -8.09 2.70
N ALA A 109 -2.10 -7.50 3.73
CA ALA A 109 -3.21 -6.59 3.54
C ALA A 109 -2.83 -5.42 2.59
N GLY A 110 -1.55 -5.12 2.38
CA GLY A 110 -1.05 -4.24 1.32
C GLY A 110 -1.47 -4.62 -0.10
N CYS A 111 -1.52 -5.91 -0.43
CA CYS A 111 -2.05 -6.40 -1.70
C CYS A 111 -3.52 -6.04 -1.91
N LEU A 112 -4.29 -6.01 -0.81
CA LEU A 112 -5.71 -5.68 -0.83
C LEU A 112 -5.92 -4.19 -1.10
N LEU A 113 -5.15 -3.31 -0.46
CA LEU A 113 -5.17 -1.87 -0.78
C LEU A 113 -4.77 -1.62 -2.24
N ASP A 114 -3.64 -2.15 -2.69
CA ASP A 114 -3.15 -1.87 -4.05
C ASP A 114 -4.12 -2.40 -5.12
N THR A 115 -4.80 -3.53 -4.89
CA THR A 115 -5.80 -4.05 -5.85
C THR A 115 -7.11 -3.27 -5.79
N VAL A 116 -7.64 -3.02 -4.59
CA VAL A 116 -8.98 -2.45 -4.41
C VAL A 116 -8.99 -0.95 -4.69
N LEU A 117 -7.87 -0.25 -4.47
CA LEU A 117 -7.76 1.20 -4.64
C LEU A 117 -7.26 1.64 -6.03
N LEU A 118 -6.59 0.78 -6.81
CA LEU A 118 -6.00 1.16 -8.11
C LEU A 118 -6.85 0.77 -9.34
N ASP A 119 -8.03 0.17 -9.15
CA ASP A 119 -8.91 -0.31 -10.24
C ASP A 119 -9.82 0.80 -10.83
N ASP A 120 -9.25 1.99 -11.09
CA ASP A 120 -9.91 3.12 -11.76
C ASP A 120 -9.07 3.69 -12.93
N LYS A 121 -8.50 2.79 -13.75
CA LYS A 121 -8.02 3.12 -15.10
C LYS A 121 -8.60 2.18 -16.16
#